data_AF-A0A1L9GUS9-F1
#
_entry.id   AF-A0A1L9GUS9-F1
#
_cell.length_a   1.000
_cell.length_b   1.000
_cell.length_c   1.000
_cell.angle_alpha   90.00
_cell.angle_beta   90.00
_cell.angle_gamma   90.00
#
_symmetry.space_group_name_H-M   'P 1'
#
loop_
_entity.id
_entity.type
_entity.pdbx_description
1 polymer ?
#
loop_
_entity_poly.entity_id
_entity_poly.type
_entity_poly.pdbx_seq_one_letter_code
_entity_poly.pdbx_strand_id
1 'polypeptide(L)'
;MKKIRKARKNKHASAKNRFVYSAVFALILVSVIVAAYALSQSPVASYTQTNNTQATYRNATNATKTLSNNAISQALLFAQVTPQAGYTLSFKWGDSIKKLVETGALNVSNLTIILDNSHQPLTLSEKEILNGTYTGYIQFNSTNTEFVQLVLWGLGINNNNTIITKGPIINASILYADSINSNSTLRQKLSQNVTPYGVASSYFASTGGYGSIGKLQLGMLNLINLTQEQQALMYDVATNSYRPCCDNPTAFPDCNHGAAALGLIELLASQGANQTQMFSAVQQFYQFQFPQQYGEIAAYFDSQGQNYSQVNPSEVMGFNFSSFSGNYRINQYLQKNGILAQSGTGTACGA
;
A
#
# COMPACT_ATOMS: atom_id res chain seq x y z
N MET A 1 73.03 -17.03 11.83
CA MET A 1 72.32 -16.04 12.69
C MET A 1 71.35 -15.07 11.96
N LYS A 2 71.46 -14.77 10.65
CA LYS A 2 70.54 -13.82 9.95
C LYS A 2 69.11 -14.35 9.65
N LYS A 3 68.89 -15.66 9.49
CA LYS A 3 67.56 -16.24 9.20
C LYS A 3 66.58 -16.18 10.39
N ILE A 4 67.06 -16.22 11.64
CA ILE A 4 66.22 -16.20 12.85
C ILE A 4 65.65 -14.79 13.12
N ARG A 5 66.37 -13.71 12.74
CA ARG A 5 65.89 -12.32 12.89
C ARG A 5 64.72 -11.97 11.97
N LYS A 6 64.62 -12.59 10.77
CA LYS A 6 63.54 -12.31 9.80
C LYS A 6 62.21 -12.97 10.21
N ALA A 7 62.25 -14.18 10.78
CA ALA A 7 61.07 -14.88 11.31
C ALA A 7 60.44 -14.17 12.51
N ARG A 8 61.26 -13.54 13.38
CA ARG A 8 60.77 -12.77 14.54
C ARG A 8 60.07 -11.48 14.13
N LYS A 9 60.55 -10.77 13.08
CA LYS A 9 59.89 -9.57 12.54
C LYS A 9 58.51 -9.88 11.92
N ASN A 10 58.37 -11.00 11.20
CA ASN A 10 57.10 -11.37 10.57
C ASN A 10 56.02 -11.82 11.58
N LYS A 11 56.40 -12.47 12.70
CA LYS A 11 55.45 -12.79 13.78
C LYS A 11 54.91 -11.53 14.48
N HIS A 12 55.73 -10.50 14.67
CA HIS A 12 55.27 -9.25 15.29
C HIS A 12 54.33 -8.43 14.39
N ALA A 13 54.55 -8.43 13.06
CA ALA A 13 53.63 -7.78 12.12
C ALA A 13 52.27 -8.48 12.05
N SER A 14 52.25 -9.83 12.09
CA SER A 14 51.01 -10.62 12.12
C SER A 14 50.21 -10.41 13.41
N ALA A 15 50.87 -10.29 14.57
CA ALA A 15 50.22 -10.01 15.84
C ALA A 15 49.61 -8.59 15.91
N LYS A 16 50.30 -7.58 15.37
CA LYS A 16 49.76 -6.21 15.25
C LYS A 16 48.52 -6.17 14.35
N ASN A 17 48.54 -6.85 13.21
CA ASN A 17 47.38 -6.89 12.31
C ASN A 17 46.18 -7.61 12.97
N ARG A 18 46.40 -8.71 13.67
CA ARG A 18 45.32 -9.39 14.43
C ARG A 18 44.70 -8.49 15.51
N PHE A 19 45.52 -7.73 16.22
CA PHE A 19 45.02 -6.77 17.22
C PHE A 19 44.21 -5.64 16.58
N VAL A 20 44.64 -5.11 15.43
CA VAL A 20 43.91 -4.07 14.69
C VAL A 20 42.56 -4.61 14.17
N TYR A 21 42.52 -5.83 13.60
CA TYR A 21 41.25 -6.42 13.15
C TYR A 21 40.30 -6.73 14.31
N SER A 22 40.80 -7.23 15.44
CA SER A 22 39.98 -7.43 16.64
C SER A 22 39.43 -6.12 17.21
N ALA A 23 40.22 -5.04 17.19
CA ALA A 23 39.77 -3.72 17.64
C ALA A 23 38.72 -3.11 16.69
N VAL A 24 38.91 -3.23 15.36
CA VAL A 24 37.92 -2.77 14.38
C VAL A 24 36.62 -3.57 14.47
N PHE A 25 36.70 -4.89 14.65
CA PHE A 25 35.53 -5.74 14.80
C PHE A 25 34.76 -5.44 16.10
N ALA A 26 35.47 -5.18 17.20
CA ALA A 26 34.86 -4.75 18.46
C ALA A 26 34.17 -3.39 18.33
N LEU A 27 34.77 -2.43 17.62
CA LEU A 27 34.15 -1.12 17.36
C LEU A 27 32.90 -1.22 16.49
N ILE A 28 32.90 -2.10 15.47
CA ILE A 28 31.71 -2.37 14.66
C ILE A 28 30.60 -2.99 15.52
N LEU A 29 30.92 -3.99 16.34
CA LEU A 29 29.95 -4.59 17.26
C LEU A 29 29.35 -3.58 18.24
N VAL A 30 30.18 -2.72 18.83
CA VAL A 30 29.70 -1.65 19.71
C VAL A 30 28.82 -0.66 18.95
N SER A 31 29.19 -0.29 17.71
CA SER A 31 28.36 0.60 16.88
C SER A 31 26.99 -0.01 16.52
N VAL A 32 26.93 -1.31 16.25
CA VAL A 32 25.69 -2.05 15.97
C VAL A 32 24.83 -2.15 17.22
N ILE A 33 25.43 -2.41 18.39
CA ILE A 33 24.72 -2.45 19.66
C ILE A 33 24.18 -1.07 20.05
N VAL A 34 24.97 0.00 19.85
CA VAL A 34 24.52 1.38 20.09
C VAL A 34 23.43 1.79 19.12
N ALA A 35 23.51 1.41 17.84
CA ALA A 35 22.45 1.66 16.86
C ALA A 35 21.16 0.88 17.20
N ALA A 36 21.27 -0.40 17.59
CA ALA A 36 20.14 -1.20 18.03
C ALA A 36 19.52 -0.66 19.32
N TYR A 37 20.34 -0.19 20.26
CA TYR A 37 19.89 0.46 21.48
C TYR A 37 19.20 1.81 21.17
N ALA A 38 19.77 2.64 20.30
CA ALA A 38 19.16 3.89 19.85
C ALA A 38 17.83 3.66 19.10
N LEU A 39 17.70 2.57 18.34
CA LEU A 39 16.44 2.16 17.71
C LEU A 39 15.42 1.62 18.74
N SER A 40 15.87 0.94 19.79
CA SER A 40 14.99 0.50 20.90
C SER A 40 14.49 1.66 21.77
N GLN A 41 15.26 2.74 21.84
CA GLN A 41 14.94 3.96 22.59
C GLN A 41 14.34 5.07 21.72
N SER A 42 14.32 4.87 20.39
CA SER A 42 13.52 5.70 19.50
C SER A 42 12.07 5.49 19.92
N PRO A 43 11.30 6.56 20.17
CA PRO A 43 9.88 6.39 20.44
C PRO A 43 9.29 5.70 19.23
N VAL A 44 9.00 4.40 19.35
CA VAL A 44 8.02 3.75 18.48
C VAL A 44 6.81 4.66 18.64
N ALA A 45 6.46 5.39 17.59
CA ALA A 45 5.30 6.26 17.60
C ALA A 45 4.15 5.34 17.97
N SER A 46 3.81 5.34 19.27
CA SER A 46 2.67 4.64 19.77
C SER A 46 1.53 5.30 19.04
N TYR A 47 0.87 4.53 18.18
CA TYR A 47 -0.27 4.98 17.43
C TYR A 47 -1.38 5.26 18.45
N THR A 48 -1.33 6.44 19.07
CA THR A 48 -2.36 6.91 19.98
C THR A 48 -3.48 7.44 19.10
N GLN A 49 -4.34 6.52 18.67
CA GLN A 49 -5.70 6.88 18.31
C GLN A 49 -6.29 7.57 19.56
N THR A 50 -6.62 8.86 19.45
CA THR A 50 -7.25 9.58 20.55
C THR A 50 -8.62 8.95 20.83
N ASN A 51 -8.77 8.34 22.02
CA ASN A 51 -9.93 7.55 22.46
C ASN A 51 -11.28 8.30 22.51
N ASN A 52 -11.33 9.57 22.13
CA ASN A 52 -12.51 10.42 22.28
C ASN A 52 -13.62 10.09 21.27
N THR A 53 -13.29 9.68 20.04
CA THR A 53 -14.28 9.28 19.03
C THR A 53 -14.89 7.91 19.29
N GLN A 54 -14.11 6.97 19.87
CA GLN A 54 -14.62 5.65 20.27
C GLN A 54 -15.57 5.70 21.47
N ALA A 55 -15.31 6.57 22.45
CA ALA A 55 -16.22 6.75 23.59
C ALA A 55 -17.57 7.31 23.14
N THR A 56 -17.59 8.21 22.14
CA THR A 56 -18.83 8.72 21.54
C THR A 56 -19.57 7.64 20.75
N TYR A 57 -18.86 6.77 20.00
CA TYR A 57 -19.47 5.63 19.30
C TYR A 57 -20.09 4.63 20.25
N ARG A 58 -19.35 4.15 21.27
CA ARG A 58 -19.84 3.16 22.25
C ARG A 58 -21.04 3.70 23.04
N ASN A 59 -21.05 5.00 23.34
CA ASN A 59 -22.19 5.65 23.98
C ASN A 59 -23.38 5.85 23.04
N ALA A 60 -23.15 6.13 21.75
CA ALA A 60 -24.21 6.22 20.73
C ALA A 60 -24.85 4.85 20.43
N THR A 61 -24.07 3.77 20.39
CA THR A 61 -24.58 2.39 20.27
C THR A 61 -25.36 1.93 21.49
N ASN A 62 -24.98 2.39 22.69
CA ASN A 62 -25.72 2.10 23.92
C ASN A 62 -27.03 2.91 24.02
N ALA A 63 -27.05 4.14 23.51
CA ALA A 63 -28.26 4.97 23.47
C ALA A 63 -29.28 4.50 22.41
N THR A 64 -28.82 3.99 21.26
CA THR A 64 -29.69 3.45 20.19
C THR A 64 -30.33 2.11 20.55
N LYS A 65 -29.77 1.32 21.46
CA LYS A 65 -30.40 0.06 21.93
C LYS A 65 -31.81 0.24 22.52
N THR A 66 -32.26 1.47 22.77
CA THR A 66 -33.54 1.82 23.41
C THR A 66 -34.63 2.42 22.49
N LEU A 67 -34.46 2.47 21.16
CA LEU A 67 -35.53 2.95 20.26
C LEU A 67 -35.77 1.98 19.10
N SER A 68 -36.95 1.40 18.99
CA SER A 68 -37.31 0.49 17.90
C SER A 68 -37.23 1.19 16.52
N ASN A 69 -36.08 1.07 15.85
CA ASN A 69 -35.82 1.09 14.38
C ASN A 69 -34.28 1.20 14.14
N ASN A 70 -33.51 0.24 14.68
CA ASN A 70 -32.09 0.38 15.05
C ASN A 70 -31.04 -0.10 14.02
N ALA A 71 -31.01 0.48 12.82
CA ALA A 71 -29.84 0.32 11.94
C ALA A 71 -28.76 1.37 12.27
N ILE A 72 -27.49 0.98 12.28
CA ILE A 72 -26.38 1.94 12.38
C ILE A 72 -26.40 2.82 11.12
N SER A 73 -26.32 4.14 11.30
CA SER A 73 -26.28 5.07 10.16
C SER A 73 -24.93 5.01 9.44
N GLN A 74 -24.92 5.25 8.13
CA GLN A 74 -23.69 5.27 7.34
C GLN A 74 -22.65 6.27 7.89
N ALA A 75 -23.10 7.43 8.37
CA ALA A 75 -22.22 8.44 8.97
C ALA A 75 -21.45 7.90 10.20
N LEU A 76 -22.09 7.05 11.03
CA LEU A 76 -21.45 6.44 12.19
C LEU A 76 -20.44 5.36 11.78
N LEU A 77 -20.76 4.56 10.75
CA LEU A 77 -19.83 3.58 10.19
C LEU A 77 -18.56 4.26 9.64
N PHE A 78 -18.73 5.37 8.94
CA PHE A 78 -17.60 6.08 8.33
C PHE A 78 -16.72 6.69 9.43
N ALA A 79 -17.33 7.40 10.40
CA ALA A 79 -16.59 8.05 11.49
C ALA A 79 -15.75 7.08 12.34
N GLN A 80 -16.12 5.79 12.40
CA GLN A 80 -15.36 4.75 13.10
C GLN A 80 -14.02 4.43 12.43
N VAL A 81 -13.95 4.54 11.09
CA VAL A 81 -12.81 4.09 10.29
C VAL A 81 -12.10 5.20 9.52
N THR A 82 -12.72 6.38 9.37
CA THR A 82 -12.10 7.58 8.80
C THR A 82 -12.03 8.68 9.86
N PRO A 83 -10.99 8.71 10.71
CA PRO A 83 -10.86 9.76 11.71
C PRO A 83 -10.73 11.12 11.02
N GLN A 84 -11.34 12.16 11.58
CA GLN A 84 -11.31 13.52 11.02
C GLN A 84 -9.87 14.06 10.86
N ALA A 85 -8.97 13.70 11.77
CA ALA A 85 -7.56 14.08 11.71
C ALA A 85 -6.75 13.32 10.64
N GLY A 86 -7.32 12.25 10.05
CA GLY A 86 -6.62 11.38 9.13
C GLY A 86 -5.60 10.44 9.79
N TYR A 87 -4.81 9.80 8.94
CA TYR A 87 -3.65 8.99 9.30
C TYR A 87 -2.37 9.69 8.85
N THR A 88 -1.33 9.67 9.69
CA THR A 88 0.03 10.05 9.29
C THR A 88 0.93 8.83 9.47
N LEU A 89 1.56 8.38 8.40
CA LEU A 89 2.48 7.25 8.41
C LEU A 89 3.88 7.72 8.83
N SER A 90 4.71 6.86 9.42
CA SER A 90 6.12 7.19 9.71
C SER A 90 7.05 7.11 8.49
N PHE A 91 6.49 7.21 7.29
CA PHE A 91 7.17 7.01 6.01
C PHE A 91 6.98 8.22 5.09
N LYS A 92 7.93 8.44 4.17
CA LYS A 92 7.97 9.62 3.31
C LYS A 92 7.71 9.26 1.85
N TRP A 93 7.36 10.26 1.05
CA TRP A 93 7.23 10.12 -0.41
C TRP A 93 8.58 9.89 -1.11
N GLY A 94 9.65 10.52 -0.61
CA GLY A 94 10.96 10.46 -1.26
C GLY A 94 10.98 11.16 -2.61
N ASP A 95 11.83 10.70 -3.53
CA ASP A 95 11.97 11.26 -4.87
C ASP A 95 11.23 10.45 -5.95
N SER A 96 10.54 9.37 -5.57
CA SER A 96 9.87 8.46 -6.50
C SER A 96 8.75 9.15 -7.29
N ILE A 97 7.99 10.06 -6.65
CA ILE A 97 6.91 10.79 -7.30
C ILE A 97 7.46 11.83 -8.29
N LYS A 98 8.53 12.52 -7.93
CA LYS A 98 9.24 13.42 -8.84
C LYS A 98 9.72 12.67 -10.09
N LYS A 99 10.36 11.50 -9.92
CA LYS A 99 10.80 10.65 -11.03
C LYS A 99 9.61 10.21 -11.90
N LEU A 100 8.50 9.84 -11.28
CA LEU A 100 7.27 9.47 -11.98
C LEU A 100 6.76 10.63 -12.86
N VAL A 101 6.80 11.87 -12.36
CA VAL A 101 6.45 13.07 -13.12
C VAL A 101 7.45 13.33 -14.26
N GLU A 102 8.76 13.28 -13.99
CA GLU A 102 9.81 13.56 -14.97
C GLU A 102 9.81 12.59 -16.16
N THR A 103 9.37 11.35 -15.93
CA THR A 103 9.22 10.34 -17.01
C THR A 103 7.98 10.55 -17.87
N GLY A 104 7.08 11.48 -17.49
CA GLY A 104 5.77 11.68 -18.09
C GLY A 104 4.75 10.59 -17.75
N ALA A 105 5.10 9.64 -16.86
CA ALA A 105 4.17 8.61 -16.40
C ALA A 105 3.05 9.19 -15.53
N LEU A 106 3.31 10.30 -14.83
CA LEU A 106 2.28 11.13 -14.22
C LEU A 106 2.35 12.54 -14.82
N ASN A 107 1.26 13.00 -15.44
CA ASN A 107 1.17 14.33 -16.03
C ASN A 107 0.49 15.29 -15.04
N VAL A 108 1.23 16.32 -14.60
CA VAL A 108 0.75 17.28 -13.60
C VAL A 108 -0.44 18.09 -14.09
N SER A 109 -0.49 18.47 -15.37
CA SER A 109 -1.62 19.22 -15.93
C SER A 109 -2.89 18.37 -15.95
N ASN A 110 -2.78 17.10 -16.36
CA ASN A 110 -3.91 16.17 -16.32
C ASN A 110 -4.40 15.95 -14.88
N LEU A 111 -3.47 15.73 -13.95
CA LEU A 111 -3.79 15.57 -12.54
C LEU A 111 -4.51 16.80 -11.98
N THR A 112 -4.04 18.01 -12.33
CA THR A 112 -4.68 19.27 -11.92
C THR A 112 -6.11 19.35 -12.42
N ILE A 113 -6.36 19.03 -13.70
CA ILE A 113 -7.71 19.04 -14.29
C ILE A 113 -8.64 18.06 -13.57
N ILE A 114 -8.18 16.83 -13.30
CA ILE A 114 -8.98 15.81 -12.61
C ILE A 114 -9.36 16.32 -11.21
N LEU A 115 -8.37 16.77 -10.45
CA LEU A 115 -8.55 17.23 -9.09
C LEU A 115 -9.42 18.50 -8.99
N ASP A 116 -9.28 19.44 -9.92
CA ASP A 116 -10.14 20.62 -10.00
C ASP A 116 -11.61 20.24 -10.28
N ASN A 117 -11.83 19.30 -11.21
CA ASN A 117 -13.16 18.79 -11.55
C ASN A 117 -13.82 18.04 -10.38
N SER A 118 -13.02 17.40 -9.53
CA SER A 118 -13.47 16.71 -8.32
C SER A 118 -13.55 17.64 -7.10
N HIS A 119 -13.35 18.95 -7.27
CA HIS A 119 -13.34 19.96 -6.20
C HIS A 119 -12.28 19.72 -5.10
N GLN A 120 -11.14 19.12 -5.47
CA GLN A 120 -9.98 18.85 -4.60
C GLN A 120 -8.70 19.44 -5.22
N PRO A 121 -8.63 20.75 -5.51
CA PRO A 121 -7.50 21.35 -6.22
C PRO A 121 -6.18 21.12 -5.49
N LEU A 122 -5.08 20.97 -6.25
CA LEU A 122 -3.75 20.72 -5.70
C LEU A 122 -3.33 21.75 -4.64
N THR A 123 -3.10 21.27 -3.43
CA THR A 123 -2.54 22.03 -2.31
C THR A 123 -1.05 22.32 -2.53
N LEU A 124 -0.47 23.19 -1.68
CA LEU A 124 0.96 23.47 -1.71
C LEU A 124 1.79 22.22 -1.44
N SER A 125 1.44 21.44 -0.41
CA SER A 125 2.16 20.21 -0.06
C SER A 125 2.08 19.16 -1.16
N GLU A 126 0.96 19.05 -1.87
CA GLU A 126 0.84 18.13 -3.01
C GLU A 126 1.71 18.56 -4.19
N LYS A 127 1.80 19.87 -4.47
CA LYS A 127 2.75 20.41 -5.47
C LYS A 127 4.19 20.12 -5.08
N GLU A 128 4.53 20.22 -3.79
CA GLU A 128 5.84 19.87 -3.25
C GLU A 128 6.13 18.35 -3.33
N ILE A 129 5.11 17.50 -3.21
CA ILE A 129 5.25 16.05 -3.42
C ILE A 129 5.57 15.77 -4.90
N LEU A 130 4.83 16.39 -5.82
CA LEU A 130 5.00 16.22 -7.27
C LEU A 130 6.36 16.69 -7.78
N ASN A 131 6.92 17.77 -7.20
CA ASN A 131 8.23 18.30 -7.59
C ASN A 131 9.40 17.75 -6.76
N GLY A 132 9.13 16.93 -5.74
CA GLY A 132 10.12 16.27 -4.88
C GLY A 132 10.74 17.16 -3.79
N THR A 133 10.15 18.31 -3.45
CA THR A 133 10.63 19.17 -2.35
C THR A 133 9.94 18.90 -1.02
N TYR A 134 8.85 18.11 -1.01
CA TYR A 134 8.14 17.76 0.22
C TYR A 134 8.97 16.82 1.10
N THR A 135 9.24 17.22 2.34
CA THR A 135 10.08 16.46 3.30
C THR A 135 9.30 15.80 4.43
N GLY A 136 7.98 16.04 4.46
CA GLY A 136 7.06 15.51 5.47
C GLY A 136 6.73 14.03 5.26
N TYR A 137 5.80 13.57 6.07
CA TYR A 137 5.32 12.19 6.08
C TYR A 137 4.09 12.01 5.18
N ILE A 138 3.84 10.77 4.75
CA ILE A 138 2.62 10.41 4.01
C ILE A 138 1.41 10.58 4.93
N GLN A 139 0.38 11.25 4.43
CA GLN A 139 -0.87 11.50 5.14
C GLN A 139 -2.06 11.01 4.32
N PHE A 140 -3.06 10.44 5.00
CA PHE A 140 -4.36 10.06 4.41
C PHE A 140 -5.47 10.77 5.16
N ASN A 141 -6.30 11.54 4.46
CA ASN A 141 -7.46 12.20 5.03
C ASN A 141 -8.51 12.44 3.93
N SER A 142 -9.69 12.92 4.34
CA SER A 142 -10.82 13.14 3.42
C SER A 142 -10.57 14.22 2.36
N THR A 143 -9.52 15.03 2.47
CA THR A 143 -9.21 16.12 1.53
C THR A 143 -8.07 15.76 0.57
N ASN A 144 -7.47 14.57 0.67
CA ASN A 144 -6.39 14.16 -0.23
C ASN A 144 -6.57 12.74 -0.81
N THR A 145 -7.70 12.09 -0.53
CA THR A 145 -8.03 10.73 -0.97
C THR A 145 -7.75 10.49 -2.45
N GLU A 146 -8.18 11.42 -3.32
CA GLU A 146 -8.04 11.30 -4.76
C GLU A 146 -6.61 11.55 -5.24
N PHE A 147 -5.95 12.61 -4.74
CA PHE A 147 -4.54 12.88 -5.05
C PHE A 147 -3.67 11.67 -4.69
N VAL A 148 -3.82 11.15 -3.47
CA VAL A 148 -3.05 10.00 -2.97
C VAL A 148 -3.30 8.78 -3.84
N GLN A 149 -4.55 8.49 -4.20
CA GLN A 149 -4.88 7.38 -5.09
C GLN A 149 -4.21 7.52 -6.45
N LEU A 150 -4.34 8.67 -7.11
CA LEU A 150 -3.82 8.87 -8.47
C LEU A 150 -2.29 8.79 -8.52
N VAL A 151 -1.62 9.41 -7.54
CA VAL A 151 -0.16 9.39 -7.42
C VAL A 151 0.36 7.98 -7.14
N LEU A 152 -0.24 7.27 -6.18
CA LEU A 152 0.18 5.91 -5.86
C LEU A 152 -0.18 4.92 -6.96
N TRP A 153 -1.30 5.10 -7.67
CA TRP A 153 -1.65 4.31 -8.85
C TRP A 153 -0.55 4.45 -9.90
N GLY A 154 -0.17 5.69 -10.23
CA GLY A 154 0.91 5.95 -11.17
C GLY A 154 2.23 5.33 -10.70
N LEU A 155 2.56 5.42 -9.42
CA LEU A 155 3.75 4.79 -8.87
C LEU A 155 3.73 3.27 -9.06
N GLY A 156 2.69 2.60 -8.57
CA GLY A 156 2.66 1.12 -8.50
C GLY A 156 2.54 0.44 -9.86
N ILE A 157 1.83 1.04 -10.82
CA ILE A 157 1.67 0.41 -12.15
C ILE A 157 2.91 0.60 -13.04
N ASN A 158 3.66 1.69 -12.86
CA ASN A 158 4.82 1.98 -13.71
C ASN A 158 6.14 1.49 -13.12
N ASN A 159 6.22 1.31 -11.80
CA ASN A 159 7.45 0.85 -11.16
C ASN A 159 7.81 -0.58 -11.59
N ASN A 160 9.08 -0.80 -11.90
CA ASN A 160 9.61 -2.08 -12.29
C ASN A 160 9.59 -3.05 -11.11
N ASN A 161 8.61 -3.96 -11.16
CA ASN A 161 8.37 -4.96 -10.14
C ASN A 161 8.08 -6.32 -10.78
N THR A 162 8.48 -7.42 -10.15
CA THR A 162 8.11 -8.76 -10.62
C THR A 162 6.61 -9.01 -10.58
N ILE A 163 5.86 -8.36 -9.69
CA ILE A 163 4.38 -8.38 -9.69
C ILE A 163 3.84 -7.84 -11.01
N ILE A 164 4.38 -6.73 -11.49
CA ILE A 164 3.95 -6.14 -12.75
C ILE A 164 4.49 -6.90 -13.95
N THR A 165 5.78 -7.25 -13.95
CA THR A 165 6.45 -7.80 -15.16
C THR A 165 6.24 -9.30 -15.36
N LYS A 166 5.89 -10.04 -14.30
CA LYS A 166 5.73 -11.51 -14.34
C LYS A 166 4.48 -12.02 -13.63
N GLY A 167 3.70 -11.13 -12.99
CA GLY A 167 2.54 -11.50 -12.21
C GLY A 167 1.26 -11.67 -13.03
N PRO A 168 0.12 -11.85 -12.33
CA PRO A 168 -1.17 -12.14 -12.93
C PRO A 168 -1.61 -11.13 -14.00
N ILE A 169 -1.27 -9.84 -13.85
CA ILE A 169 -1.68 -8.81 -14.81
C ILE A 169 -1.10 -9.04 -16.21
N ILE A 170 0.15 -9.49 -16.32
CA ILE A 170 0.77 -9.82 -17.62
C ILE A 170 0.23 -11.15 -18.15
N ASN A 171 0.14 -12.17 -17.30
CA ASN A 171 -0.37 -13.47 -17.70
C ASN A 171 -1.79 -13.37 -18.25
N ALA A 172 -2.67 -12.65 -17.55
CA ALA A 172 -4.04 -12.43 -18.00
C ALA A 172 -4.11 -11.56 -19.27
N SER A 173 -3.22 -10.58 -19.44
CA SER A 173 -3.13 -9.81 -20.68
C SER A 173 -2.74 -10.68 -21.88
N ILE A 174 -1.82 -11.64 -21.68
CA ILE A 174 -1.43 -12.61 -22.71
C ILE A 174 -2.60 -13.55 -23.04
N LEU A 175 -3.28 -14.09 -22.02
CA LEU A 175 -4.45 -14.95 -22.22
C LEU A 175 -5.59 -14.23 -22.96
N TYR A 176 -5.83 -12.96 -22.63
CA TYR A 176 -6.80 -12.15 -23.34
C TYR A 176 -6.39 -11.93 -24.80
N ALA A 177 -5.11 -11.61 -25.06
CA ALA A 177 -4.56 -11.47 -26.42
C ALA A 177 -4.77 -12.73 -27.27
N ASP A 178 -4.58 -13.91 -26.67
CA ASP A 178 -4.78 -15.22 -27.30
C ASP A 178 -6.27 -15.48 -27.56
N SER A 179 -7.17 -15.03 -26.67
CA SER A 179 -8.63 -15.22 -26.84
C SER A 179 -9.22 -14.42 -28.00
N ILE A 180 -8.66 -13.23 -28.29
CA ILE A 180 -9.12 -12.36 -29.38
C ILE A 180 -8.45 -12.68 -30.72
N ASN A 181 -7.34 -13.44 -30.72
CA ASN A 181 -6.59 -13.79 -31.93
C ASN A 181 -6.48 -15.31 -32.10
N SER A 182 -7.29 -15.87 -32.98
CA SER A 182 -7.26 -17.30 -33.38
C SER A 182 -6.01 -17.74 -34.17
N ASN A 183 -4.95 -16.91 -34.25
CA ASN A 183 -3.76 -17.19 -35.06
C ASN A 183 -2.49 -17.32 -34.20
N SER A 184 -1.92 -18.52 -34.19
CA SER A 184 -0.75 -19.00 -33.42
C SER A 184 0.54 -18.16 -33.52
N THR A 185 0.60 -17.19 -34.43
CA THR A 185 1.74 -16.32 -34.69
C THR A 185 1.96 -15.23 -33.63
N LEU A 186 0.95 -14.89 -32.81
CA LEU A 186 1.12 -13.92 -31.72
C LEU A 186 1.96 -14.47 -30.56
N ARG A 187 1.90 -15.79 -30.26
CA ARG A 187 2.79 -16.41 -29.25
C ARG A 187 4.26 -16.13 -29.55
N GLN A 188 4.65 -16.26 -30.82
CA GLN A 188 6.02 -16.03 -31.26
C GLN A 188 6.40 -14.54 -31.22
N LYS A 189 5.47 -13.63 -31.59
CA LYS A 189 5.70 -12.17 -31.57
C LYS A 189 5.67 -11.54 -30.17
N LEU A 190 4.80 -12.02 -29.27
CA LEU A 190 4.78 -11.63 -27.85
C LEU A 190 6.01 -12.14 -27.11
N SER A 191 6.58 -13.27 -27.53
CA SER A 191 7.87 -13.76 -27.03
C SER A 191 9.10 -13.04 -27.60
N GLN A 192 8.96 -12.23 -28.66
CA GLN A 192 10.09 -11.70 -29.44
C GLN A 192 9.90 -10.23 -29.92
N ASN A 193 9.46 -9.30 -29.07
CA ASN A 193 9.49 -7.83 -29.28
C ASN A 193 8.18 -7.11 -29.70
N VAL A 194 6.99 -7.66 -29.41
CA VAL A 194 5.84 -6.80 -29.09
C VAL A 194 5.76 -6.76 -27.58
N THR A 195 5.96 -5.59 -26.98
CA THR A 195 5.87 -5.49 -25.53
C THR A 195 4.48 -5.99 -25.09
N PRO A 196 4.36 -6.79 -24.02
CA PRO A 196 3.07 -7.18 -23.43
C PRO A 196 2.13 -5.97 -23.16
N TYR A 197 2.71 -4.77 -23.15
CA TYR A 197 2.09 -3.48 -22.94
C TYR A 197 0.97 -3.11 -23.92
N GLY A 198 1.02 -3.52 -25.19
CA GLY A 198 -0.02 -3.14 -26.16
C GLY A 198 -1.40 -3.77 -25.91
N VAL A 199 -1.43 -4.98 -25.34
CA VAL A 199 -2.69 -5.67 -24.99
C VAL A 199 -3.06 -5.42 -23.52
N ALA A 200 -2.06 -5.33 -22.64
CA ALA A 200 -2.28 -4.97 -21.25
C ALA A 200 -2.88 -3.56 -21.12
N SER A 201 -2.55 -2.62 -22.01
CA SER A 201 -2.94 -1.20 -21.90
C SER A 201 -4.42 -0.91 -21.98
N SER A 202 -5.30 -1.85 -22.37
CA SER A 202 -6.75 -1.59 -22.50
C SER A 202 -7.64 -2.56 -21.71
N TYR A 203 -7.09 -3.64 -21.16
CA TYR A 203 -7.89 -4.72 -20.59
C TYR A 203 -8.30 -4.51 -19.13
N PHE A 204 -7.45 -3.86 -18.34
CA PHE A 204 -7.68 -3.64 -16.90
C PHE A 204 -8.02 -2.19 -16.62
N ALA A 205 -8.76 -1.92 -15.54
CA ALA A 205 -9.04 -0.54 -15.14
C ALA A 205 -7.74 0.23 -14.84
N SER A 206 -6.75 -0.44 -14.23
CA SER A 206 -5.44 0.14 -13.90
C SER A 206 -4.58 0.51 -15.12
N THR A 207 -4.92 0.04 -16.32
CA THR A 207 -4.15 0.27 -17.54
C THR A 207 -4.96 0.97 -18.62
N GLY A 208 -6.21 0.54 -18.86
CA GLY A 208 -7.14 1.07 -19.85
C GLY A 208 -7.49 2.55 -19.67
N GLY A 209 -7.69 2.98 -18.43
CA GLY A 209 -7.97 4.38 -18.11
C GLY A 209 -6.71 5.25 -17.96
N TYR A 210 -5.51 4.66 -18.00
CA TYR A 210 -4.30 5.32 -17.51
C TYR A 210 -3.93 6.59 -18.29
N GLY A 211 -4.26 6.63 -19.59
CA GLY A 211 -4.00 7.79 -20.45
C GLY A 211 -4.60 9.12 -19.93
N SER A 212 -5.62 9.03 -19.07
CA SER A 212 -6.20 10.20 -18.40
C SER A 212 -5.23 10.89 -17.43
N ILE A 213 -4.30 10.17 -16.81
CA ILE A 213 -3.40 10.72 -15.78
C ILE A 213 -1.94 10.84 -16.24
N GLY A 214 -1.57 10.17 -17.35
CA GLY A 214 -0.21 10.25 -17.88
C GLY A 214 0.10 9.17 -18.93
N LYS A 215 1.39 8.95 -19.20
CA LYS A 215 1.85 7.94 -20.15
C LYS A 215 2.13 6.61 -19.46
N LEU A 216 1.34 5.58 -19.76
CA LEU A 216 1.58 4.25 -19.20
C LEU A 216 2.93 3.68 -19.68
N GLN A 217 3.75 3.29 -18.72
CA GLN A 217 5.04 2.63 -18.83
C GLN A 217 5.06 1.42 -17.88
N LEU A 218 4.07 0.54 -18.06
CA LEU A 218 3.73 -0.57 -17.16
C LEU A 218 4.98 -1.35 -16.71
N GLY A 219 5.39 -1.25 -15.46
CA GLY A 219 6.56 -1.96 -14.93
C GLY A 219 7.90 -1.67 -15.62
N MET A 220 8.04 -0.56 -16.35
CA MET A 220 9.26 -0.23 -17.09
C MET A 220 10.20 0.71 -16.33
N LEU A 221 9.70 1.41 -15.31
CA LEU A 221 10.43 2.49 -14.67
C LEU A 221 11.09 2.05 -13.36
N ASN A 222 12.37 2.34 -13.18
CA ASN A 222 13.04 2.11 -11.90
C ASN A 222 12.79 3.29 -10.94
N LEU A 223 11.56 3.43 -10.46
CA LEU A 223 11.15 4.52 -9.55
C LEU A 223 11.58 4.21 -8.12
N ILE A 224 11.44 2.95 -7.71
CA ILE A 224 11.80 2.40 -6.41
C ILE A 224 12.63 1.13 -6.64
N ASN A 225 13.79 1.06 -5.98
CA ASN A 225 14.62 -0.13 -5.97
C ASN A 225 14.44 -0.87 -4.64
N LEU A 226 14.12 -2.17 -4.71
CA LEU A 226 13.97 -3.03 -3.54
C LEU A 226 15.12 -4.04 -3.47
N THR A 227 15.60 -4.33 -2.26
CA THR A 227 16.43 -5.54 -2.04
C THR A 227 15.59 -6.80 -2.24
N GLN A 228 16.24 -7.96 -2.32
CA GLN A 228 15.53 -9.22 -2.43
C GLN A 228 14.60 -9.49 -1.24
N GLU A 229 15.03 -9.14 -0.03
CA GLU A 229 14.24 -9.27 1.19
C GLU A 229 13.04 -8.33 1.19
N GLN A 230 13.24 -7.06 0.79
CA GLN A 230 12.15 -6.08 0.66
C GLN A 230 11.13 -6.52 -0.40
N GLN A 231 11.61 -7.02 -1.54
CA GLN A 231 10.77 -7.54 -2.62
C GLN A 231 9.94 -8.74 -2.15
N ALA A 232 10.55 -9.69 -1.42
CA ALA A 232 9.85 -10.85 -0.89
C ALA A 232 8.77 -10.45 0.14
N LEU A 233 9.10 -9.53 1.04
CA LEU A 233 8.16 -9.03 2.05
C LEU A 233 6.98 -8.27 1.41
N MET A 234 7.26 -7.37 0.47
CA MET A 234 6.25 -6.64 -0.30
C MET A 234 5.34 -7.62 -1.06
N TYR A 235 5.92 -8.64 -1.71
CA TYR A 235 5.17 -9.65 -2.45
C TYR A 235 4.20 -10.44 -1.55
N ASP A 236 4.65 -10.82 -0.36
CA ASP A 236 3.81 -11.52 0.61
C ASP A 236 2.64 -10.64 1.08
N VAL A 237 2.90 -9.38 1.42
CA VAL A 237 1.82 -8.43 1.79
C VAL A 237 0.84 -8.26 0.64
N ALA A 238 1.34 -7.99 -0.58
CA ALA A 238 0.50 -7.75 -1.75
C ALA A 238 -0.34 -8.99 -2.12
N THR A 239 0.16 -10.20 -1.90
CA THR A 239 -0.56 -11.45 -2.16
C THR A 239 -1.68 -11.68 -1.14
N ASN A 240 -1.52 -11.18 0.08
CA ASN A 240 -2.44 -11.40 1.19
C ASN A 240 -3.29 -10.16 1.53
N SER A 241 -3.23 -9.09 0.74
CA SER A 241 -4.06 -7.90 0.89
C SER A 241 -5.09 -7.79 -0.24
N TYR A 242 -6.33 -7.52 0.13
CA TYR A 242 -7.48 -7.41 -0.77
C TYR A 242 -8.16 -6.04 -0.64
N ARG A 243 -9.08 -5.75 -1.55
CA ARG A 243 -9.93 -4.55 -1.53
C ARG A 243 -11.38 -4.92 -1.87
N PRO A 244 -12.38 -4.27 -1.26
CA PRO A 244 -13.75 -4.78 -1.25
C PRO A 244 -14.48 -4.66 -2.60
N CYS A 245 -13.80 -4.20 -3.64
CA CYS A 245 -14.34 -4.07 -5.00
C CYS A 245 -14.09 -5.27 -5.91
N CYS A 246 -13.22 -6.20 -5.52
CA CYS A 246 -12.96 -7.42 -6.28
C CYS A 246 -12.37 -8.52 -5.39
N ASP A 247 -12.26 -9.73 -5.94
CA ASP A 247 -11.62 -10.86 -5.25
C ASP A 247 -10.14 -11.01 -5.60
N ASN A 248 -9.61 -10.12 -6.43
CA ASN A 248 -8.19 -10.09 -6.79
C ASN A 248 -7.35 -9.48 -5.66
N PRO A 249 -6.21 -10.10 -5.29
CA PRO A 249 -5.28 -9.52 -4.31
C PRO A 249 -4.56 -8.30 -4.90
N THR A 250 -3.87 -7.53 -4.07
CA THR A 250 -3.03 -6.40 -4.52
C THR A 250 -1.89 -6.85 -5.46
N ALA A 251 -1.41 -8.10 -5.31
CA ALA A 251 -0.48 -8.74 -6.24
C ALA A 251 -1.08 -8.97 -7.64
N PHE A 252 -2.38 -8.73 -7.81
CA PHE A 252 -3.03 -8.54 -9.11
C PHE A 252 -3.59 -7.11 -9.17
N PRO A 253 -2.80 -6.12 -9.61
CA PRO A 253 -3.21 -4.71 -9.60
C PRO A 253 -4.06 -4.36 -10.84
N ASP A 254 -5.21 -5.03 -11.01
CA ASP A 254 -6.14 -4.88 -12.14
C ASP A 254 -7.03 -3.62 -12.09
N CYS A 255 -7.06 -2.89 -10.96
CA CYS A 255 -7.72 -1.59 -10.87
C CYS A 255 -6.86 -0.54 -10.18
N ASN A 256 -7.26 0.73 -10.30
CA ASN A 256 -6.52 1.89 -9.80
C ASN A 256 -6.24 1.76 -8.30
N HIS A 257 -7.22 1.30 -7.51
CA HIS A 257 -7.08 1.06 -6.07
C HIS A 257 -6.08 -0.07 -5.74
N GLY A 258 -6.04 -1.13 -6.56
CA GLY A 258 -5.09 -2.22 -6.41
C GLY A 258 -3.66 -1.79 -6.75
N ALA A 259 -3.50 -1.07 -7.87
CA ALA A 259 -2.22 -0.51 -8.28
C ALA A 259 -1.72 0.57 -7.30
N ALA A 260 -2.61 1.38 -6.73
CA ALA A 260 -2.26 2.36 -5.70
C ALA A 260 -1.76 1.69 -4.42
N ALA A 261 -2.45 0.66 -3.93
CA ALA A 261 -1.97 -0.11 -2.80
C ALA A 261 -0.62 -0.76 -3.10
N LEU A 262 -0.41 -1.29 -4.30
CA LEU A 262 0.90 -1.83 -4.69
C LEU A 262 2.00 -0.75 -4.60
N GLY A 263 1.78 0.43 -5.17
CA GLY A 263 2.74 1.54 -5.08
C GLY A 263 3.03 1.97 -3.64
N LEU A 264 2.03 1.94 -2.76
CA LEU A 264 2.20 2.17 -1.32
C LEU A 264 3.09 1.11 -0.69
N ILE A 265 2.80 -0.19 -0.89
CA ILE A 265 3.59 -1.28 -0.31
C ILE A 265 5.04 -1.23 -0.82
N GLU A 266 5.27 -0.96 -2.10
CA GLU A 266 6.62 -0.78 -2.66
C GLU A 266 7.38 0.37 -1.97
N LEU A 267 6.73 1.53 -1.82
CA LEU A 267 7.33 2.70 -1.18
C LEU A 267 7.69 2.44 0.29
N LEU A 268 6.80 1.77 1.01
CA LEU A 268 7.01 1.39 2.42
C LEU A 268 8.12 0.35 2.58
N ALA A 269 8.10 -0.69 1.74
CA ALA A 269 9.13 -1.74 1.76
C ALA A 269 10.52 -1.15 1.50
N SER A 270 10.65 -0.21 0.56
CA SER A 270 11.92 0.46 0.25
C SER A 270 12.52 1.22 1.44
N GLN A 271 11.66 1.66 2.37
CA GLN A 271 12.02 2.39 3.59
C GLN A 271 12.15 1.47 4.82
N GLY A 272 12.09 0.15 4.63
CA GLY A 272 12.28 -0.83 5.70
C GLY A 272 11.03 -1.07 6.55
N ALA A 273 9.84 -0.77 6.04
CA ALA A 273 8.60 -1.14 6.71
C ALA A 273 8.52 -2.66 6.92
N ASN A 274 8.05 -3.08 8.10
CA ASN A 274 7.72 -4.48 8.35
C ASN A 274 6.32 -4.83 7.80
N GLN A 275 5.99 -6.12 7.83
CA GLN A 275 4.73 -6.66 7.32
C GLN A 275 3.49 -5.96 7.93
N THR A 276 3.45 -5.83 9.25
CA THR A 276 2.33 -5.21 9.98
C THR A 276 2.15 -3.75 9.61
N GLN A 277 3.24 -2.99 9.47
CA GLN A 277 3.19 -1.60 9.05
C GLN A 277 2.62 -1.46 7.63
N MET A 278 2.98 -2.35 6.72
CA MET A 278 2.45 -2.33 5.35
C MET A 278 0.97 -2.69 5.32
N PHE A 279 0.53 -3.76 5.99
CA PHE A 279 -0.90 -4.06 6.10
C PHE A 279 -1.70 -2.93 6.73
N SER A 280 -1.18 -2.34 7.82
CA SER A 280 -1.83 -1.20 8.49
C SER A 280 -1.95 -0.01 7.56
N ALA A 281 -0.92 0.31 6.78
CA ALA A 281 -0.95 1.43 5.85
C ALA A 281 -1.94 1.20 4.70
N VAL A 282 -2.01 -0.02 4.15
CA VAL A 282 -2.98 -0.36 3.10
C VAL A 282 -4.42 -0.34 3.65
N GLN A 283 -4.63 -0.85 4.88
CA GLN A 283 -5.93 -0.73 5.56
C GLN A 283 -6.35 0.73 5.71
N GLN A 284 -5.46 1.59 6.21
CA GLN A 284 -5.73 3.02 6.38
C GLN A 284 -5.99 3.75 5.07
N PHE A 285 -5.25 3.41 4.01
CA PHE A 285 -5.51 3.90 2.66
C PHE A 285 -6.92 3.50 2.20
N TYR A 286 -7.28 2.21 2.30
CA TYR A 286 -8.59 1.73 1.86
C TYR A 286 -9.76 2.15 2.74
N GLN A 287 -9.56 2.48 4.02
CA GLN A 287 -10.59 3.09 4.85
C GLN A 287 -11.08 4.42 4.26
N PHE A 288 -10.20 5.20 3.63
CA PHE A 288 -10.59 6.43 2.94
C PHE A 288 -11.17 6.19 1.53
N GLN A 289 -10.74 5.14 0.83
CA GLN A 289 -11.28 4.79 -0.50
C GLN A 289 -12.64 4.07 -0.41
N PHE A 290 -12.87 3.30 0.64
CA PHE A 290 -14.04 2.43 0.84
C PHE A 290 -14.61 2.58 2.27
N PRO A 291 -14.98 3.80 2.71
CA PRO A 291 -15.34 4.07 4.10
C PRO A 291 -16.55 3.26 4.56
N GLN A 292 -17.52 3.03 3.67
CA GLN A 292 -18.66 2.18 3.98
C GLN A 292 -18.23 0.75 4.29
N GLN A 293 -17.51 0.12 3.37
CA GLN A 293 -17.13 -1.29 3.47
C GLN A 293 -16.25 -1.55 4.69
N TYR A 294 -15.30 -0.65 5.00
CA TYR A 294 -14.48 -0.79 6.20
C TYR A 294 -15.26 -0.50 7.49
N GLY A 295 -16.24 0.41 7.46
CA GLY A 295 -17.16 0.61 8.57
C GLY A 295 -18.03 -0.62 8.85
N GLU A 296 -18.48 -1.32 7.79
CA GLU A 296 -19.19 -2.59 7.90
C GLU A 296 -18.29 -3.71 8.47
N ILE A 297 -17.03 -3.80 8.02
CA ILE A 297 -16.06 -4.73 8.62
C ILE A 297 -15.86 -4.43 10.11
N ALA A 298 -15.75 -3.15 10.50
CA ALA A 298 -15.62 -2.76 11.89
C ALA A 298 -16.86 -3.16 12.72
N ALA A 299 -18.06 -2.87 12.23
CA ALA A 299 -19.31 -3.27 12.86
C ALA A 299 -19.44 -4.81 13.00
N TYR A 300 -18.92 -5.57 12.03
CA TYR A 300 -18.86 -7.02 12.13
C TYR A 300 -18.00 -7.47 13.32
N PHE A 301 -16.77 -6.99 13.43
CA PHE A 301 -15.88 -7.32 14.55
C PHE A 301 -16.48 -6.92 15.90
N ASP A 302 -17.06 -5.73 16.00
CA ASP A 302 -17.74 -5.26 17.21
C ASP A 302 -18.92 -6.18 17.58
N SER A 303 -19.68 -6.67 16.60
CA SER A 303 -20.76 -7.64 16.83
C SER A 303 -20.26 -9.00 17.35
N GLN A 304 -19.00 -9.36 17.07
CA GLN A 304 -18.34 -10.54 17.61
C GLN A 304 -17.67 -10.28 18.97
N GLY A 305 -17.84 -9.08 19.56
CA GLY A 305 -17.22 -8.68 20.81
C GLY A 305 -15.73 -8.35 20.70
N GLN A 306 -15.21 -8.19 19.49
CA GLN A 306 -13.82 -7.79 19.25
C GLN A 306 -13.72 -6.28 19.06
N ASN A 307 -12.66 -5.65 19.59
CA ASN A 307 -12.40 -4.25 19.32
C ASN A 307 -11.69 -4.10 17.98
N TYR A 308 -12.36 -3.53 16.97
CA TYR A 308 -11.81 -3.36 15.63
C TYR A 308 -10.42 -2.70 15.60
N SER A 309 -10.13 -1.73 16.47
CA SER A 309 -8.82 -1.07 16.49
C SER A 309 -7.67 -1.95 17.01
N GLN A 310 -7.98 -3.12 17.57
CA GLN A 310 -7.03 -4.10 18.06
C GLN A 310 -6.94 -5.34 17.16
N VAL A 311 -7.79 -5.46 16.15
CA VAL A 311 -7.73 -6.56 15.17
C VAL A 311 -6.46 -6.42 14.35
N ASN A 312 -5.79 -7.55 14.07
CA ASN A 312 -4.57 -7.55 13.28
C ASN A 312 -4.86 -7.02 11.86
N PRO A 313 -4.14 -6.00 11.36
CA PRO A 313 -4.35 -5.48 10.02
C PRO A 313 -4.28 -6.53 8.90
N SER A 314 -3.43 -7.56 9.04
CA SER A 314 -3.35 -8.65 8.06
C SER A 314 -4.63 -9.48 7.98
N GLU A 315 -5.36 -9.62 9.10
CA GLU A 315 -6.64 -10.30 9.14
C GLU A 315 -7.72 -9.45 8.46
N VAL A 316 -7.81 -8.16 8.83
CA VAL A 316 -8.76 -7.21 8.21
C VAL A 316 -8.54 -7.15 6.70
N MET A 317 -7.29 -7.09 6.26
CA MET A 317 -6.92 -6.99 4.84
C MET A 317 -7.09 -8.29 4.05
N GLY A 318 -7.32 -9.41 4.72
CA GLY A 318 -7.43 -10.72 4.09
C GLY A 318 -8.71 -10.92 3.28
N PHE A 319 -8.73 -11.99 2.49
CA PHE A 319 -9.84 -12.33 1.59
C PHE A 319 -11.20 -12.40 2.29
N ASN A 320 -11.25 -12.84 3.54
CA ASN A 320 -12.53 -13.04 4.23
C ASN A 320 -13.25 -11.74 4.58
N PHE A 321 -12.54 -10.61 4.60
CA PHE A 321 -13.07 -9.32 5.04
C PHE A 321 -12.97 -8.27 3.94
N SER A 322 -11.75 -8.03 3.43
CA SER A 322 -11.47 -6.99 2.46
C SER A 322 -11.57 -7.43 1.00
N SER A 323 -12.18 -8.57 0.65
CA SER A 323 -12.52 -8.88 -0.76
C SER A 323 -13.97 -8.53 -1.08
N PHE A 324 -14.35 -8.53 -2.35
CA PHE A 324 -15.76 -8.41 -2.74
C PHE A 324 -16.62 -9.50 -2.07
N SER A 325 -16.20 -10.77 -2.18
CA SER A 325 -16.89 -11.91 -1.58
C SER A 325 -16.95 -11.82 -0.05
N GLY A 326 -15.85 -11.38 0.58
CA GLY A 326 -15.76 -11.19 2.03
C GLY A 326 -16.70 -10.11 2.54
N ASN A 327 -16.62 -8.93 1.93
CA ASN A 327 -17.45 -7.80 2.29
C ASN A 327 -18.94 -8.07 2.02
N TYR A 328 -19.28 -8.74 0.91
CA TYR A 328 -20.66 -9.17 0.64
C TYR A 328 -21.22 -10.06 1.76
N ARG A 329 -20.44 -11.05 2.25
CA ARG A 329 -20.87 -11.90 3.37
C ARG A 329 -21.07 -11.10 4.66
N ILE A 330 -20.19 -10.15 4.94
CA ILE A 330 -20.31 -9.26 6.11
C ILE A 330 -21.58 -8.41 6.01
N ASN A 331 -21.80 -7.78 4.87
CA ASN A 331 -22.99 -6.97 4.63
C ASN A 331 -24.27 -7.79 4.84
N GLN A 332 -24.35 -9.00 4.27
CA GLN A 332 -25.48 -9.92 4.48
C GLN A 332 -25.66 -10.32 5.95
N TYR A 333 -24.56 -10.60 6.66
CA TYR A 333 -24.61 -10.90 8.09
C TYR A 333 -25.18 -9.71 8.88
N LEU A 334 -24.72 -8.49 8.62
CA LEU A 334 -25.15 -7.31 9.35
C LEU A 334 -26.62 -6.97 9.08
N GLN A 335 -27.09 -7.13 7.84
CA GLN A 335 -28.52 -6.98 7.49
C GLN A 335 -29.39 -8.04 8.18
N LYS A 336 -28.98 -9.31 8.13
CA LYS A 336 -29.72 -10.43 8.75
C LYS A 336 -29.86 -10.26 10.26
N ASN A 337 -28.87 -9.66 10.91
CA ASN A 337 -28.87 -9.42 12.36
C ASN A 337 -29.42 -8.04 12.75
N GLY A 338 -29.99 -7.28 11.80
CA GLY A 338 -30.61 -5.98 12.07
C GLY A 338 -29.63 -4.87 12.45
N ILE A 339 -28.32 -5.05 12.21
CA ILE A 339 -27.28 -4.05 12.49
C ILE A 339 -27.22 -3.01 11.38
N LEU A 340 -27.43 -3.44 10.12
CA LEU A 340 -27.62 -2.57 8.96
C LEU A 340 -29.05 -2.65 8.46
N ALA A 341 -29.53 -1.55 7.89
CA ALA A 341 -30.79 -1.54 7.18
C ALA A 341 -30.71 -2.43 5.93
N GLN A 342 -31.80 -3.11 5.59
CA GLN A 342 -31.91 -3.80 4.32
C GLN A 342 -31.99 -2.77 3.19
N SER A 343 -30.89 -2.57 2.48
CA SER A 343 -30.88 -1.78 1.25
C SER A 343 -31.01 -2.70 0.05
N GLY A 344 -32.05 -2.48 -0.77
CA GLY A 344 -32.22 -3.15 -2.06
C GLY A 344 -31.22 -2.60 -3.07
N THR A 345 -29.99 -3.11 -3.04
CA THR A 345 -28.91 -3.11 -4.07
C THR A 345 -27.58 -3.12 -3.35
N GLY A 346 -26.74 -4.11 -3.64
CA GLY A 346 -25.38 -4.18 -3.11
C GLY A 346 -24.59 -2.97 -3.55
N THR A 347 -23.84 -2.37 -2.62
CA THR A 347 -23.03 -1.19 -2.89
C THR A 347 -22.06 -1.48 -4.04
N ALA A 348 -22.36 -0.94 -5.22
CA ALA A 348 -21.43 -0.93 -6.33
C ALA A 348 -20.21 -0.15 -5.86
N CYS A 349 -19.03 -0.77 -5.94
CA CYS A 349 -17.79 -0.05 -5.70
C CYS A 349 -17.67 1.04 -6.76
N GLY A 350 -17.44 2.27 -6.31
CA GLY A 350 -17.50 3.49 -7.12
C GLY A 350 -16.83 3.32 -8.49
N ALA A 351 -17.56 3.75 -9.52
CA ALA A 351 -17.07 3.92 -10.87
C ALA A 351 -16.03 5.05 -10.95
#